data_AF-H5TJG3-F1
#
_entry.id   AF-H5TJG3-F1
#
_cell.length_a   1.000
_cell.length_b   1.000
_cell.length_c   1.000
_cell.angle_alpha   90.00
_cell.angle_beta   90.00
_cell.angle_gamma   90.00
#
_symmetry.space_group_name_H-M   'P 1'
#
loop_
_entity.id
_entity.type
_entity.pdbx_description
1 polymer ?
#
loop_
_entity_poly.entity_id
_entity_poly.type
_entity_poly.pdbx_seq_one_letter_code
_entity_poly.pdbx_strand_id
1 'polypeptide(L)' 'RVVVGVSRTAGGARGVVEVGLVSRNTEGWVTILPIWLRSSGFTEHRAEFDALVEERL' A
#
# COMPACT_ATOMS: atom_id res chain seq x y z
N ARG A 1 3.18 4.28 -8.05
CA ARG A 1 4.21 3.27 -7.69
C ARG A 1 3.69 2.52 -6.47
N VAL A 2 3.94 1.21 -6.34
CA VAL A 2 3.36 0.36 -5.28
C VAL A 2 4.46 -0.13 -4.33
N VAL A 3 4.16 -0.20 -3.03
CA VAL A 3 5.00 -0.79 -1.98
C VAL A 3 4.21 -1.91 -1.30
N VAL A 4 4.90 -3.01 -0.97
CA VAL A 4 4.34 -4.15 -0.25
C VAL A 4 5.05 -4.30 1.08
N GLY A 5 4.32 -4.04 2.17
CA GLY A 5 4.79 -4.23 3.54
C GLY A 5 4.66 -5.69 3.94
N VAL A 6 5.76 -6.29 4.39
CA VAL A 6 5.81 -7.65 4.92
C VAL A 6 6.21 -7.62 6.39
N SER A 7 5.58 -8.46 7.20
CA SER A 7 5.98 -8.65 8.60
C SER A 7 6.26 -10.11 8.90
N ARG A 8 6.94 -10.31 10.02
CA ARG A 8 7.18 -11.62 10.61
C ARG A 8 6.53 -11.64 11.99
N THR A 9 5.75 -12.68 12.28
CA THR A 9 5.17 -12.89 13.61
C THR A 9 6.23 -13.43 14.57
N ALA A 10 5.96 -13.36 15.89
CA ALA A 10 6.83 -13.95 16.91
C ALA A 10 7.07 -15.46 16.69
N GLY A 11 6.06 -16.19 16.18
CA GLY A 11 6.17 -17.61 15.80
C GLY A 11 6.91 -17.85 14.48
N GLY A 12 7.41 -16.80 13.83
CA GLY A 12 8.25 -16.90 12.64
C GLY A 12 7.53 -16.92 11.30
N ALA A 13 6.20 -16.95 11.29
CA ALA A 13 5.41 -16.85 10.06
C ALA A 13 5.60 -15.49 9.39
N ARG A 14 5.75 -15.48 8.07
CA ARG A 14 5.92 -14.26 7.25
C ARG A 14 4.70 -14.04 6.39
N GLY A 15 4.34 -12.79 6.13
CA GLY A 15 3.26 -12.47 5.21
C GLY A 15 3.13 -10.98 4.93
N VAL A 16 2.33 -10.67 3.92
CA VAL A 16 1.95 -9.30 3.62
C VAL A 16 1.06 -8.78 4.74
N VAL A 17 1.39 -7.58 5.22
CA VAL A 17 0.60 -6.86 6.22
C VAL A 17 0.03 -5.57 5.69
N GLU A 18 0.61 -5.03 4.64
CA GLU A 18 0.21 -3.76 4.03
C GLU A 18 0.54 -3.78 2.55
N VAL A 19 -0.32 -3.15 1.76
CA VAL A 19 0.02 -2.67 0.42
C VAL A 19 -0.24 -1.17 0.42
N GLY A 20 0.67 -0.40 -0.15
CA GLY A 20 0.57 1.06 -0.18
C GLY A 20 0.98 1.66 -1.51
N LEU A 21 0.45 2.85 -1.78
CA LEU A 21 0.83 3.70 -2.91
C LEU A 21 1.87 4.71 -2.46
N VAL A 22 2.90 4.87 -3.29
CA VAL A 22 3.84 5.97 -3.12
C VAL A 22 3.20 7.25 -3.66
N SER A 23 2.93 8.20 -2.77
CA SER A 23 2.57 9.57 -3.11
C SER A 23 3.77 10.50 -2.88
N ARG A 24 3.92 11.50 -3.74
CA ARG A 24 4.96 12.52 -3.59
C ARG A 24 4.31 13.90 -3.73
N ASN A 25 4.52 14.76 -2.74
CA ASN A 25 4.01 16.13 -2.80
C ASN A 25 4.99 17.07 -3.54
N THR A 26 4.57 18.32 -3.75
CA THR A 26 5.33 19.35 -4.47
C THR A 26 6.61 19.79 -3.75
N GLU A 27 6.68 19.59 -2.44
CA GLU A 27 7.86 19.85 -1.61
C GLU A 27 8.88 18.70 -1.66
N GLY A 28 8.55 17.60 -2.34
CA GLY A 28 9.42 16.44 -2.49
C GLY A 28 9.27 15.36 -1.41
N TRP A 29 8.36 15.54 -0.44
CA TRP A 29 8.07 14.53 0.57
C TRP A 29 7.42 13.31 -0.06
N VAL A 30 7.83 12.13 0.41
CA VAL A 30 7.26 10.84 0.02
C VAL A 30 6.44 10.29 1.17
N THR A 31 5.18 9.99 0.88
CA THR A 31 4.25 9.37 1.81
C THR A 31 3.80 8.04 1.23
N ILE A 32 3.66 7.03 2.09
CA ILE A 32 3.00 5.78 1.74
C ILE A 32 1.53 5.92 2.13
N LEU A 33 0.64 5.88 1.14
CA LEU A 33 -0.79 5.83 1.34
C LEU A 33 -1.20 4.35 1.41
N PRO A 34 -1.59 3.82 2.58
CA PRO A 34 -1.97 2.41 2.69
C PRO A 34 -3.26 2.19 1.89
N ILE A 35 -3.25 1.25 0.95
CA ILE A 35 -4.44 0.86 0.15
C ILE A 35 -5.12 -0.39 0.71
N TRP A 36 -4.35 -1.25 1.36
CA TRP A 36 -4.83 -2.48 1.98
C TRP A 36 -4.02 -2.77 3.21
N LEU A 37 -4.69 -3.15 4.29
CA LEU A 37 -4.10 -3.59 5.54
C LEU A 37 -4.61 -4.99 5.88
N ARG A 38 -3.74 -5.85 6.41
CA ARG A 38 -4.13 -7.21 6.78
C ARG A 38 -5.23 -7.27 7.84
N SER A 39 -5.24 -6.31 8.77
CA SER A 39 -6.20 -6.26 9.86
C SER A 39 -7.58 -5.74 9.45
N SER A 40 -7.67 -4.92 8.40
CA SER A 40 -8.91 -4.18 8.07
C SER A 40 -9.32 -4.23 6.60
N GLY A 41 -8.53 -4.86 5.73
CA GLY A 41 -8.82 -4.91 4.29
C GLY A 41 -8.47 -3.61 3.56
N PHE A 42 -9.22 -3.29 2.50
CA PHE A 42 -9.02 -2.08 1.71
C PHE A 42 -9.34 -0.82 2.52
N THR A 43 -8.57 0.24 2.28
CA THR A 43 -8.77 1.55 2.90
C THR A 43 -9.56 2.48 1.98
N GLU A 44 -9.73 3.74 2.39
CA GLU A 44 -10.29 4.80 1.54
C GLU A 44 -9.49 5.04 0.26
N HIS A 45 -8.20 4.68 0.22
CA HIS A 45 -7.31 4.89 -0.93
C HIS A 45 -7.45 3.83 -2.04
N ARG A 46 -8.54 3.05 -2.03
CA ARG A 46 -8.78 2.00 -3.02
C ARG A 46 -8.94 2.58 -4.43
N ALA A 47 -9.64 3.70 -4.55
CA ALA A 47 -9.93 4.33 -5.85
C ALA A 47 -8.65 4.78 -6.58
N GLU A 48 -7.68 5.31 -5.83
CA GLU A 48 -6.37 5.72 -6.35
C GLU A 48 -5.55 4.53 -6.85
N PHE A 49 -5.72 3.35 -6.24
CA PHE A 49 -5.11 2.12 -6.72
C PHE A 49 -5.75 1.64 -8.02
N ASP A 50 -7.08 1.65 -8.10
CA ASP A 50 -7.80 1.24 -9.30
C ASP A 50 -7.43 2.13 -10.50
N ALA A 51 -7.38 3.46 -10.30
CA ALA A 51 -6.93 4.40 -11.34
C ALA A 51 -5.49 4.11 -11.80
N LEU A 52 -4.58 3.81 -10.86
CA LEU A 52 -3.21 3.44 -11.21
C LEU A 52 -3.13 2.12 -12.00
N VAL A 53 -4.01 1.15 -11.73
CA VAL A 53 -4.05 -0.11 -12.47
C VAL A 53 -4.60 0.13 -13.88
N GLU A 54 -5.65 0.93 -14.02
CA GLU A 54 -6.24 1.30 -15.32
C GLU A 54 -5.23 2.00 -16.25
N GLU A 55 -4.35 2.85 -15.73
CA GLU A 55 -3.28 3.48 -16.52
C GLU A 55 -2.24 2.49 -17.10
N ARG A 56 -2.25 1.23 -16.64
CA ARG A 56 -1.26 0.20 -17.01
C ARG A 56 -1.85 -0.94 -17.83
N LEU A 57 -3.16 -0.91 -18.07
CA LEU A 57 -3.89 -1.84 -18.94
C LEU A 57 -4.03 -1.23 -20.33
#